data_AF-A0A6V7LK07-F1
#
_entry.id   AF-A0A6V7LK07-F1
#
_cell.length_a   1.000
_cell.length_b   1.000
_cell.length_c   1.000
_cell.angle_alpha   90.00
_cell.angle_beta   90.00
_cell.angle_gamma   90.00
#
_symmetry.space_group_name_H-M   'P 1'
#
loop_
_entity.id
_entity.type
_entity.pdbx_description
1 polymer ?
#
loop_
_entity_poly.entity_id
_entity_poly.type
_entity_poly.pdbx_seq_one_letter_code
_entity_poly.pdbx_strand_id
1 'polypeptide(L)'
;GTQVHPYATSLQTAPTERYASHYNMNHAKRGIAIIFNHELFTVSHLKPRSGTNVDCEQLVGTLKDLGFEVKDLHNATHRDIVKTLEA
;
A
#
# COMPACT_ATOMS: atom_id res chain seq x y z
N GLY A 1 44.73 4.07 17.88
CA GLY A 1 43.57 3.18 17.65
C GLY A 1 42.35 4.04 17.59
N THR A 2 41.83 4.28 16.39
CA THR A 2 40.71 5.21 16.20
C THR A 2 39.41 4.44 16.42
N GLN A 3 38.68 4.81 17.47
CA GLN A 3 37.35 4.28 17.78
C GLN A 3 36.37 4.73 16.68
N VAL A 4 35.77 3.78 15.96
CA VAL A 4 34.71 4.04 14.98
C VAL A 4 33.35 3.96 15.68
N HIS A 5 32.58 5.05 15.63
CA HIS A 5 31.25 5.14 16.21
C HIS A 5 30.26 4.16 15.53
N PRO A 6 29.35 3.49 16.28
CA PRO A 6 28.56 2.37 15.76
C PRO A 6 27.24 2.76 15.06
N TYR A 7 27.05 4.02 14.64
CA TYR A 7 25.80 4.46 14.01
C TYR A 7 26.05 5.14 12.66
N ALA A 8 26.49 4.35 11.68
CA ALA A 8 26.21 4.68 10.29
C ALA A 8 24.73 4.38 10.05
N THR A 9 23.85 5.36 10.24
CA THR A 9 22.54 5.33 9.60
C THR A 9 22.80 5.15 8.10
N SER A 10 22.27 4.07 7.53
CA SER A 10 22.26 3.88 6.08
C SER A 10 21.72 5.17 5.45
N LEU A 11 22.59 5.91 4.75
CA LEU A 11 22.17 7.04 3.94
C LEU A 11 21.29 6.46 2.83
N GLN A 12 19.99 6.65 2.95
CA GLN A 12 19.03 6.20 1.97
C GLN A 12 19.19 7.07 0.72
N THR A 13 19.73 6.49 -0.34
CA THR A 13 19.90 7.19 -1.62
C THR A 13 18.57 7.23 -2.36
N ALA A 14 18.29 8.35 -3.03
CA ALA A 14 17.08 8.48 -3.83
C ALA A 14 17.12 7.46 -4.99
N PRO A 15 16.03 6.71 -5.26
CA PRO A 15 16.00 5.69 -6.30
C PRO A 15 15.96 6.27 -7.72
N THR A 16 15.80 7.58 -7.85
CA THR A 16 15.70 8.34 -9.09
C THR A 16 16.62 9.55 -9.01
N GLU A 17 17.27 9.89 -10.13
CA GLU A 17 18.14 11.05 -10.20
C GLU A 17 17.37 12.36 -9.94
N ARG A 18 18.04 13.34 -9.32
CA ARG A 18 17.43 14.59 -8.86
C ARG A 18 16.68 15.38 -9.96
N TYR A 19 17.14 15.26 -11.19
CA TYR A 19 16.60 16.02 -12.34
C TYR A 19 15.97 15.10 -13.40
N ALA A 20 15.69 13.84 -13.07
CA ALA A 20 15.00 12.95 -13.99
C ALA A 20 13.57 13.46 -14.24
N SER A 21 13.10 13.30 -15.48
CA SER A 21 11.72 13.63 -15.85
C SER A 21 10.70 12.58 -15.42
N HIS A 22 11.15 11.38 -15.04
CA HIS A 22 10.30 10.25 -14.69
C HIS A 22 10.85 9.52 -13.45
N TYR A 23 9.94 8.92 -12.68
CA TYR A 23 10.32 8.00 -11.60
C TYR A 23 10.97 6.74 -12.16
N ASN A 24 11.97 6.21 -11.44
CA ASN A 24 12.47 4.87 -11.70
C ASN A 24 11.39 3.83 -11.35
N MET A 25 10.69 3.35 -12.36
CA MET A 25 9.65 2.31 -12.22
C MET A 25 10.16 0.90 -12.59
N ASN A 26 11.48 0.75 -12.75
CA ASN A 26 12.14 -0.49 -13.18
C ASN A 26 12.71 -1.31 -11.99
N HIS A 27 12.19 -1.08 -10.78
CA HIS A 27 12.50 -1.92 -9.62
C HIS A 27 11.98 -3.35 -9.84
N ALA A 28 12.62 -4.33 -9.19
CA ALA A 28 12.26 -5.76 -9.33
C ALA A 28 10.81 -6.07 -8.94
N LYS A 29 10.19 -5.24 -8.08
CA LYS A 29 8.77 -5.30 -7.74
C LYS A 29 8.15 -3.93 -8.02
N ARG A 30 6.92 -3.91 -8.55
CA ARG A 30 6.14 -2.68 -8.75
C ARG A 30 5.83 -2.00 -7.41
N GLY A 31 5.49 -2.79 -6.40
CA GLY A 31 5.06 -2.34 -5.07
C GLY A 31 3.90 -3.15 -4.54
N ILE A 32 3.42 -2.77 -3.36
CA ILE A 32 2.23 -3.35 -2.71
C ILE A 32 1.06 -2.39 -2.95
N ALA A 33 -0.11 -2.93 -3.27
CA ALA A 33 -1.37 -2.18 -3.28
C ALA A 33 -2.31 -2.74 -2.21
N ILE A 34 -2.72 -1.89 -1.26
CA ILE A 34 -3.62 -2.27 -0.18
C ILE A 34 -4.97 -1.59 -0.44
N ILE A 35 -6.04 -2.39 -0.51
CA ILE A 35 -7.40 -1.90 -0.77
C ILE A 35 -8.24 -2.18 0.47
N PHE A 36 -8.76 -1.13 1.10
CA PHE A 36 -9.74 -1.26 2.18
C PHE A 36 -11.14 -1.08 1.61
N ASN A 37 -11.83 -2.19 1.39
CA ASN A 37 -13.18 -2.21 0.83
C ASN A 37 -14.23 -2.36 1.93
N HIS A 38 -15.16 -1.42 2.03
CA HIS A 38 -16.21 -1.43 3.07
C HIS A 38 -17.59 -1.46 2.42
N GLU A 39 -18.22 -2.63 2.42
CA GLU A 39 -19.61 -2.82 2.01
C GLU A 39 -20.57 -2.66 3.18
N LEU A 40 -20.19 -3.14 4.37
CA LEU A 40 -21.00 -3.15 5.59
C LEU A 40 -20.38 -2.27 6.67
N PHE A 41 -21.25 -1.64 7.46
CA PHE A 41 -20.85 -0.79 8.58
C PHE A 41 -21.49 -1.26 9.87
N THR A 42 -20.76 -1.14 10.98
CA THR A 42 -21.31 -1.37 12.33
C THR A 42 -22.12 -0.18 12.84
N VAL A 43 -22.06 0.96 12.14
CA VAL A 43 -22.81 2.17 12.46
C VAL A 43 -24.24 2.06 11.92
N SER A 44 -25.21 2.02 12.82
CA SER A 44 -26.61 1.65 12.55
C SER A 44 -27.36 2.50 11.51
N HIS A 45 -26.95 3.75 11.29
CA HIS A 45 -27.58 4.64 10.31
C HIS A 45 -26.90 4.64 8.94
N LEU A 46 -25.77 3.95 8.79
CA LEU A 46 -25.08 3.83 7.50
C LEU A 46 -25.65 2.65 6.71
N LYS A 47 -26.03 2.91 5.46
CA LYS A 47 -26.55 1.88 4.56
C LYS A 47 -25.39 1.07 3.95
N PRO A 48 -25.61 -0.22 3.60
CA PRO A 48 -24.64 -0.99 2.85
C PRO A 48 -24.25 -0.33 1.52
N ARG A 49 -22.97 -0.37 1.16
CA ARG A 49 -22.44 0.10 -0.13
C ARG A 49 -22.47 -1.02 -1.18
N SER A 50 -23.67 -1.53 -1.46
CA SER A 50 -23.87 -2.63 -2.41
C SER A 50 -23.19 -2.33 -3.74
N GLY A 51 -22.39 -3.27 -4.24
CA GLY A 51 -21.64 -3.13 -5.49
C GLY A 51 -20.17 -2.74 -5.32
N THR A 52 -19.76 -2.26 -4.15
CA THR A 52 -18.34 -1.92 -3.89
C THR A 52 -17.40 -3.13 -4.01
N ASN A 53 -17.90 -4.35 -3.85
CA ASN A 53 -17.10 -5.57 -4.07
C ASN A 53 -16.75 -5.75 -5.55
N VAL A 54 -17.66 -5.37 -6.46
CA VAL A 54 -17.40 -5.41 -7.90
C VAL A 54 -16.31 -4.39 -8.26
N ASP A 55 -16.39 -3.18 -7.71
CA ASP A 55 -15.34 -2.17 -7.88
C ASP A 55 -13.99 -2.70 -7.36
N CYS A 56 -13.99 -3.33 -6.18
CA CYS A 56 -12.80 -3.90 -5.57
C CYS A 56 -12.19 -5.00 -6.44
N GLU A 57 -12.97 -5.95 -6.94
CA GLU A 57 -12.51 -7.02 -7.82
C GLU A 57 -11.90 -6.49 -9.13
N GLN A 58 -12.55 -5.52 -9.77
CA GLN A 58 -12.05 -4.89 -11.00
C GLN A 58 -10.73 -4.14 -10.76
N LEU A 59 -10.62 -3.45 -9.62
CA LEU A 59 -9.41 -2.74 -9.23
C LEU A 59 -8.28 -3.72 -8.88
N VAL A 60 -8.57 -4.82 -8.18
CA VAL A 60 -7.62 -5.89 -7.89
C VAL A 60 -7.05 -6.47 -9.17
N GLY A 61 -7.90 -6.80 -10.16
CA GLY A 61 -7.47 -7.30 -11.46
C GLY A 61 -6.52 -6.34 -12.16
N THR A 62 -6.96 -5.09 -12.32
CA THR A 62 -6.17 -4.03 -12.98
C THR A 62 -4.80 -3.81 -12.31
N LEU A 63 -4.75 -3.79 -10.97
CA LEU A 63 -3.50 -3.57 -10.26
C LEU A 63 -2.55 -4.78 -10.31
N LYS A 64 -3.10 -6.01 -10.32
CA LYS A 64 -2.30 -7.21 -10.57
C LYS A 64 -1.69 -7.20 -11.96
N ASP A 65 -2.44 -6.78 -12.98
CA ASP A 65 -1.94 -6.66 -14.35
C ASP A 65 -0.82 -5.61 -14.47
N LEU A 66 -0.87 -4.55 -13.65
CA LEU A 66 0.20 -3.56 -13.52
C LEU A 66 1.43 -4.05 -12.70
N GLY A 67 1.35 -5.24 -12.12
CA GLY A 67 2.42 -5.94 -11.41
C GLY A 67 2.47 -5.70 -9.90
N PHE A 68 1.42 -5.13 -9.30
CA PHE A 68 1.35 -4.93 -7.85
C PHE A 68 1.08 -6.25 -7.09
N GLU A 69 1.67 -6.37 -5.90
CA GLU A 69 1.20 -7.33 -4.89
C GLU A 69 -0.04 -6.74 -4.21
N VAL A 70 -1.22 -7.22 -4.59
CA VAL A 70 -2.49 -6.65 -4.11
C VAL A 70 -2.99 -7.38 -2.86
N LYS A 71 -3.39 -6.62 -1.84
CA LYS A 71 -4.03 -7.08 -0.61
C LYS A 71 -5.35 -6.32 -0.42
N ASP A 72 -6.47 -7.01 -0.58
CA ASP A 72 -7.79 -6.46 -0.31
C ASP A 72 -8.31 -6.90 1.06
N LEU A 73 -8.76 -5.93 1.87
CA LEU A 73 -9.31 -6.13 3.19
C LEU A 73 -10.75 -5.65 3.21
N HIS A 74 -11.66 -6.54 3.58
CA HIS A 74 -13.10 -6.28 3.55
C HIS A 74 -13.63 -5.95 4.94
N ASN A 75 -14.33 -4.82 5.06
CA ASN A 75 -14.98 -4.35 6.29
C ASN A 75 -14.04 -4.31 7.51
N ALA A 76 -12.76 -3.99 7.29
CA ALA A 76 -11.74 -3.93 8.32
C ALA A 76 -12.12 -2.92 9.42
N THR A 77 -11.80 -3.21 10.69
CA THR A 77 -11.97 -2.20 11.72
C THR A 77 -10.87 -1.14 11.60
N HIS A 78 -11.08 0.05 12.16
CA HIS A 78 -10.04 1.09 12.23
C HIS A 78 -8.71 0.55 12.79
N ARG A 79 -8.79 -0.30 13.84
CA ARG A 79 -7.62 -0.94 14.43
C ARG A 79 -6.88 -1.83 13.44
N ASP A 80 -7.62 -2.59 12.63
CA ASP A 80 -7.03 -3.51 11.65
C ASP A 80 -6.42 -2.73 10.47
N ILE A 81 -7.03 -1.61 10.07
CA ILE A 81 -6.47 -0.69 9.06
C ILE A 81 -5.12 -0.15 9.53
N VAL A 82 -5.06 0.42 10.74
CA VAL A 82 -3.82 0.97 11.30
C VAL A 82 -2.75 -0.11 11.41
N LYS A 83 -3.10 -1.28 11.97
CA LYS A 83 -2.17 -2.41 12.08
C LYS A 83 -1.63 -2.86 10.72
N THR A 84 -2.44 -2.79 9.66
CA THR A 84 -2.03 -3.17 8.31
C THR A 84 -1.06 -2.16 7.70
N LEU A 85 -1.21 -0.86 8.02
CA LEU A 85 -0.33 0.20 7.52
C LEU A 85 1.01 0.29 8.25
N GLU A 86 1.07 -0.17 9.50
CA GLU A 86 2.27 -0.17 10.34
C GLU A 86 3.14 -1.43 10.19
N ALA A 87 2.65 -2.45 9.49
CA ALA A 87 3.34 -3.73 9.26
C ALA A 87 4.41 -3.65 8.16
#